data_AF-A0A812KNF2-F1
#
_entry.id   AF-A0A812KNF2-F1
#
_cell.length_a   1.000
_cell.length_b   1.000
_cell.length_c   1.000
_cell.angle_alpha   90.00
_cell.angle_beta   90.00
_cell.angle_gamma   90.00
#
_symmetry.space_group_name_H-M   'P 1'
#
loop_
_entity.id
_entity.type
_entity.pdbx_description
1 polymer ?
#
loop_
_entity_poly.entity_id
_entity_poly.type
_entity_poly.pdbx_seq_one_letter_code
_entity_poly.pdbx_strand_id
1 'polypeptide(L)'
;MPQAHAEAHGQADLQEELVLEKYRCIINRLRLDILFFMHSLDEFTTLGPETEESWEALVAMAEAQLEVFASHALKQRLPSVSDIVGLLNCRDALVSELIDSILYQQAVLHAELGREPAASDGRMAQLSELVRAQSRKMDKPPELYTLARLPAAEEDGPYAYVKSAHAMGNDVISQPSYLPTRFRAMFAEMHAMEKQLRRMKFGQTIQWRNGKLVKSEDIRQEITELFDKFSKLDHELQQSKASRHTPWDQRLEQLTAKIADKDLVSQTLLNQKTKLEHALQDVRGETHNVQKELSDLKERNQKVTNENLPRLEKIKVLLQETWASVDSLCADAAMLSSMFRQQVEEHRAAVSAKDTVSAELNKVQKSLKRHRDEIMFKDDELQKKETLYQRTVDARRDIHESYLAQKDAIK
;
A
#
# COMPACT_ATOMS: atom_id res chain seq x y z
N MET A 1 -2.53 -25.56 -20.60
CA MET A 1 -2.01 -26.70 -19.83
C MET A 1 -1.07 -26.32 -18.66
N PRO A 2 -0.24 -25.25 -18.67
CA PRO A 2 0.60 -24.93 -17.49
C PRO A 2 -0.16 -24.26 -16.32
N GLN A 3 -1.34 -23.67 -16.55
CA GLN A 3 -2.15 -23.02 -15.51
C GLN A 3 -2.81 -24.00 -14.53
N ALA A 4 -3.23 -25.18 -15.01
CA ALA A 4 -3.88 -26.20 -14.16
C ALA A 4 -2.89 -26.88 -13.18
N HIS A 5 -1.60 -26.93 -13.51
CA HIS A 5 -0.57 -27.46 -12.62
C HIS A 5 -0.19 -26.48 -11.50
N ALA A 6 -0.26 -25.17 -11.75
CA ALA A 6 0.00 -24.16 -10.72
C ALA A 6 -1.11 -24.08 -9.67
N GLU A 7 -2.38 -24.23 -10.09
CA GLU A 7 -3.54 -24.28 -9.18
C GLU A 7 -3.56 -25.55 -8.32
N ALA A 8 -3.16 -26.70 -8.87
CA ALA A 8 -3.05 -27.95 -8.13
C ALA A 8 -1.92 -27.94 -7.09
N HIS A 9 -0.79 -27.29 -7.37
CA HIS A 9 0.29 -27.12 -6.39
C HIS A 9 -0.10 -26.18 -5.24
N GLY A 10 -0.78 -25.06 -5.53
CA GLY A 10 -1.25 -24.16 -4.48
C GLY A 10 -2.29 -24.80 -3.54
N GLN A 11 -3.14 -25.70 -4.04
CA GLN A 11 -4.10 -26.44 -3.20
C GLN A 11 -3.43 -27.50 -2.33
N ALA A 12 -2.38 -28.16 -2.82
CA ALA A 12 -1.61 -29.13 -2.05
C ALA A 12 -0.86 -28.45 -0.89
N ASP A 13 -0.23 -27.30 -1.14
CA ASP A 13 0.50 -26.54 -0.12
C ASP A 13 -0.43 -26.05 1.01
N LEU A 14 -1.62 -25.57 0.67
CA LEU A 14 -2.65 -25.16 1.64
C LEU A 14 -3.17 -26.35 2.48
N GLN A 15 -3.30 -27.53 1.86
CA GLN A 15 -3.75 -28.72 2.55
C GLN A 15 -2.67 -29.25 3.52
N GLU A 16 -1.39 -29.18 3.14
CA GLU A 16 -0.26 -29.53 4.00
C GLU A 16 -0.16 -28.59 5.21
N GLU A 17 -0.33 -27.28 5.00
CA GLU A 17 -0.31 -26.29 6.08
C GLU A 17 -1.46 -26.52 7.09
N LEU A 18 -2.67 -26.82 6.60
CA LEU A 18 -3.82 -27.15 7.45
C LEU A 18 -3.59 -28.41 8.31
N VAL A 19 -2.90 -29.42 7.76
CA VAL A 19 -2.57 -30.65 8.49
C VAL A 19 -1.54 -30.36 9.59
N LEU A 20 -0.52 -29.54 9.30
CA LEU A 20 0.47 -29.12 10.30
C LEU A 20 -0.14 -28.26 11.41
N GLU A 21 -1.11 -27.39 11.07
CA GLU A 21 -1.84 -26.61 12.07
C GLU A 21 -2.66 -27.50 13.01
N LYS A 22 -3.39 -28.48 12.46
CA LYS A 22 -4.12 -29.48 13.26
C LYS A 22 -3.18 -30.29 14.14
N TYR A 23 -2.04 -30.71 13.62
CA TYR A 23 -1.01 -31.42 14.38
C TYR A 23 -0.53 -30.59 15.58
N ARG A 24 -0.15 -29.33 15.37
CA ARG A 24 0.26 -28.41 16.44
C ARG A 24 -0.84 -28.19 17.48
N CYS A 25 -2.09 -28.07 17.03
CA CYS A 25 -3.25 -27.95 17.91
C CYS A 25 -3.41 -29.18 18.81
N ILE A 26 -3.29 -30.40 18.26
CA ILE A 26 -3.37 -31.65 19.01
C ILE A 26 -2.25 -31.74 20.05
N ILE A 27 -0.99 -31.47 19.66
CA ILE A 27 0.15 -31.48 20.57
C ILE A 27 -0.08 -30.51 21.72
N ASN A 28 -0.43 -29.25 21.44
CA ASN A 28 -0.66 -28.25 22.47
C ASN A 28 -1.83 -28.62 23.38
N ARG A 29 -2.91 -29.19 22.84
CA ARG A 29 -4.04 -29.65 23.66
C ARG A 29 -3.63 -30.77 24.61
N LEU A 30 -2.89 -31.77 24.11
CA LEU A 30 -2.42 -32.89 24.93
C LEU A 30 -1.44 -32.42 26.02
N ARG A 31 -0.56 -31.47 25.71
CA ARG A 31 0.32 -30.86 26.72
C ARG A 31 -0.48 -30.23 27.86
N LEU A 32 -1.49 -29.43 27.53
CA LEU A 32 -2.34 -28.78 28.52
C LEU A 32 -3.13 -29.79 29.35
N ASP A 33 -3.65 -30.85 28.72
CA ASP A 33 -4.35 -31.93 29.43
C ASP A 33 -3.41 -32.66 30.40
N ILE A 34 -2.17 -32.98 29.99
CA ILE A 34 -1.15 -33.60 30.84
C ILE A 34 -0.85 -32.74 32.06
N LEU A 35 -0.57 -31.44 31.85
CA LEU A 35 -0.30 -30.50 32.95
C LEU A 35 -1.48 -30.38 33.90
N PHE A 36 -2.70 -30.32 33.37
CA PHE A 36 -3.92 -30.31 34.18
C PHE A 36 -4.01 -31.55 35.09
N PHE A 37 -3.77 -32.75 34.56
CA PHE A 37 -3.81 -33.97 35.35
C PHE A 37 -2.65 -34.07 36.35
N MET A 38 -1.47 -33.56 36.01
CA MET A 38 -0.34 -33.48 36.95
C MET A 38 -0.65 -32.57 38.14
N HIS A 39 -1.19 -31.38 37.89
CA HIS A 39 -1.63 -30.49 38.97
C HIS A 39 -2.75 -31.09 39.81
N SER A 40 -3.66 -31.84 39.17
CA SER A 40 -4.72 -32.53 39.90
C SER A 40 -4.16 -33.62 40.80
N LEU A 41 -3.14 -34.37 40.36
CA LEU A 41 -2.55 -35.47 41.14
C LEU A 41 -1.96 -35.03 42.47
N ASP A 42 -1.37 -33.84 42.56
CA ASP A 42 -0.82 -33.28 43.81
C ASP A 42 -1.87 -33.26 44.95
N GLU A 43 -3.15 -33.01 44.63
CA GLU A 43 -4.24 -33.02 45.61
C GLU A 43 -4.60 -34.42 46.13
N PHE A 44 -4.31 -35.47 45.38
CA PHE A 44 -4.76 -36.84 45.66
C PHE A 44 -3.62 -37.80 46.04
N THR A 45 -2.37 -37.39 45.89
CA THR A 45 -1.22 -38.28 46.04
C THR A 45 -0.10 -37.68 46.86
N THR A 46 0.70 -38.56 47.45
CA THR A 46 1.97 -38.20 48.09
C THR A 46 3.12 -38.79 47.27
N LEU A 47 4.21 -38.06 47.18
CA LEU A 47 5.43 -38.57 46.56
C LEU A 47 6.08 -39.59 47.50
N GLY A 48 6.55 -40.70 46.92
CA GLY A 48 7.26 -41.72 47.67
C GLY A 48 8.57 -41.21 48.26
N PRO A 49 9.12 -41.88 49.29
CA PRO A 49 10.40 -41.51 49.89
C PRO A 49 11.58 -41.62 48.91
N GLU A 50 11.40 -42.27 47.77
CA GLU A 50 12.38 -42.39 46.69
C GLU A 50 12.40 -41.17 45.76
N THR A 51 11.42 -40.27 45.85
CA THR A 51 11.35 -39.03 45.08
C THR A 51 11.92 -37.89 45.93
N GLU A 52 13.16 -37.46 45.62
CA GLU A 52 13.82 -36.35 46.34
C GLU A 52 13.28 -34.96 45.95
N GLU A 53 12.42 -34.89 44.94
CA GLU A 53 11.92 -33.67 44.33
C GLU A 53 10.53 -33.28 44.85
N SER A 54 10.23 -31.97 44.89
CA SER A 54 8.89 -31.47 45.21
C SER A 54 7.94 -31.61 44.03
N TRP A 55 6.62 -31.59 44.29
CA TRP A 55 5.61 -31.52 43.23
C TRP A 55 5.83 -30.36 42.26
N GLU A 56 6.19 -29.18 42.78
CA GLU A 56 6.53 -28.01 41.96
C GLU A 56 7.71 -28.29 41.02
N ALA A 57 8.75 -28.97 41.51
CA ALA A 57 9.92 -29.33 40.71
C ALA A 57 9.56 -30.35 39.62
N LEU A 58 8.76 -31.37 39.96
CA LEU A 58 8.30 -32.39 39.01
C LEU A 58 7.39 -31.81 37.92
N VAL A 59 6.48 -30.89 38.29
CA VAL A 59 5.65 -30.16 37.31
C VAL A 59 6.52 -29.31 36.40
N ALA A 60 7.47 -28.54 36.94
CA ALA A 60 8.37 -27.72 36.13
C ALA A 60 9.22 -28.57 35.16
N MET A 61 9.68 -29.74 35.61
CA MET A 61 10.40 -30.69 34.75
C MET A 61 9.50 -31.24 33.64
N ALA A 62 8.26 -31.61 33.96
CA ALA A 62 7.31 -32.06 32.96
C ALA A 62 6.94 -30.94 31.97
N GLU A 63 6.75 -29.70 32.42
CA GLU A 63 6.55 -28.54 31.54
C GLU A 63 7.70 -28.37 30.56
N ALA A 64 8.94 -28.44 31.05
CA ALA A 64 10.14 -28.36 30.23
C ALA A 64 10.21 -29.50 29.20
N GLN A 65 9.92 -30.74 29.60
CA GLN A 65 9.85 -31.89 28.69
C GLN A 65 8.75 -31.73 27.64
N LEU A 66 7.57 -31.29 28.04
CA LEU A 66 6.43 -31.06 27.14
C LEU A 66 6.71 -29.92 26.14
N GLU A 67 7.48 -28.91 26.53
CA GLU A 67 7.89 -27.82 25.63
C GLU A 67 8.81 -28.29 24.50
N VAL A 68 9.57 -29.37 24.72
CA VAL A 68 10.34 -30.04 23.66
C VAL A 68 9.40 -30.55 22.57
N PHE A 69 8.25 -31.14 22.91
CA PHE A 69 7.27 -31.63 21.93
C PHE A 69 6.63 -30.48 21.12
N ALA A 70 6.30 -29.36 21.76
CA ALA A 70 5.78 -28.19 21.03
C ALA A 70 6.84 -27.56 20.12
N SER A 71 8.07 -27.44 20.61
CA SER A 71 9.21 -26.97 19.83
C SER A 71 9.50 -27.88 18.64
N HIS A 72 9.38 -29.19 18.82
CA HIS A 72 9.52 -30.17 17.76
C HIS A 72 8.38 -30.05 16.73
N ALA A 73 7.13 -29.88 17.18
CA ALA A 73 5.97 -29.69 16.30
C ALA A 73 6.01 -28.40 15.46
N LEU A 74 6.72 -27.36 15.93
CA LEU A 74 6.97 -26.15 15.14
C LEU A 74 8.05 -26.35 14.07
N LYS A 75 9.07 -27.17 14.35
CA LYS A 75 10.24 -27.38 13.47
C LYS A 75 10.01 -28.47 12.42
N GLN A 76 9.08 -29.39 12.64
CA GLN A 76 8.82 -30.49 11.73
C GLN A 76 8.09 -30.04 10.46
N ARG A 77 8.53 -30.59 9.32
CA ARG A 77 7.86 -30.44 8.01
C ARG A 77 6.71 -31.43 7.82
N LEU A 78 6.67 -32.50 8.60
CA LEU A 78 5.64 -33.55 8.55
C LEU A 78 5.20 -33.90 9.97
N PRO A 79 3.91 -34.16 10.22
CA PRO A 79 3.42 -34.58 11.54
C PRO A 79 4.08 -35.87 12.04
N SER A 80 4.61 -35.86 13.27
CA SER A 80 5.09 -37.05 13.95
C SER A 80 3.97 -37.75 14.72
N VAL A 81 3.59 -38.94 14.26
CA VAL A 81 2.64 -39.79 15.00
C VAL A 81 3.23 -40.24 16.34
N SER A 82 4.56 -40.40 16.42
CA SER A 82 5.25 -40.82 17.64
C SER A 82 5.05 -39.83 18.79
N ASP A 83 5.06 -38.53 18.48
CA ASP A 83 4.90 -37.47 19.48
C ASP A 83 3.49 -37.50 20.07
N ILE A 84 2.47 -37.65 19.21
CA ILE A 84 1.07 -37.80 19.65
C ILE A 84 0.90 -39.05 20.50
N VAL A 85 1.50 -40.16 20.08
CA VAL A 85 1.43 -41.44 20.80
C VAL A 85 2.04 -41.32 22.21
N GLY A 86 3.23 -40.74 22.34
CA GLY A 86 3.88 -40.54 23.64
C GLY A 86 3.06 -39.67 24.58
N LEU A 87 2.52 -38.55 24.07
CA LEU A 87 1.66 -37.67 24.84
C LEU A 87 0.33 -38.33 25.25
N LEU A 88 -0.29 -39.12 24.35
CA LEU A 88 -1.51 -39.88 24.68
C LEU A 88 -1.25 -40.95 25.74
N ASN A 89 -0.12 -41.67 25.66
CA ASN A 89 0.27 -42.67 26.66
C ASN A 89 0.48 -42.01 28.03
N CYS A 90 1.22 -40.90 28.09
CA CYS A 90 1.45 -40.17 29.34
C CYS A 90 0.15 -39.62 29.92
N ARG A 91 -0.72 -39.01 29.10
CA ARG A 91 -2.05 -38.57 29.55
C ARG A 91 -2.85 -39.73 30.15
N ASP A 92 -2.98 -40.84 29.44
CA ASP A 92 -3.78 -41.99 29.91
C ASP A 92 -3.18 -42.61 31.17
N ALA A 93 -1.85 -42.64 31.31
CA ALA A 93 -1.18 -43.09 32.51
C ALA A 93 -1.45 -42.16 33.72
N LEU A 94 -1.38 -40.84 33.53
CA LEU A 94 -1.69 -39.87 34.58
C LEU A 94 -3.15 -39.94 35.04
N VAL A 95 -4.09 -40.02 34.10
CA VAL A 95 -5.52 -40.19 34.45
C VAL A 95 -5.73 -41.52 35.17
N SER A 96 -5.01 -42.55 34.74
CA SER A 96 -5.06 -43.87 35.37
C SER A 96 -4.57 -43.80 36.82
N GLU A 97 -3.46 -43.12 37.12
CA GLU A 97 -2.98 -42.89 38.48
C GLU A 97 -3.95 -42.04 39.31
N LEU A 98 -4.58 -41.02 38.71
CA LEU A 98 -5.56 -40.18 39.40
C LEU A 98 -6.78 -41.00 39.84
N ILE A 99 -7.30 -41.85 38.94
CA ILE A 99 -8.42 -42.75 39.27
C ILE A 99 -8.04 -43.70 40.41
N ASP A 100 -6.84 -44.28 40.37
CA ASP A 100 -6.37 -45.16 41.44
C ASP A 100 -6.23 -44.43 42.77
N SER A 101 -5.82 -43.15 42.74
CA SER A 101 -5.67 -42.31 43.93
C SER A 101 -7.03 -42.02 44.58
N ILE A 102 -8.04 -41.71 43.76
CA ILE A 102 -9.43 -41.54 44.21
C ILE A 102 -9.98 -42.85 44.79
N LEU A 103 -9.77 -43.97 44.09
CA LEU A 103 -10.22 -45.28 44.56
C LEU A 103 -9.49 -45.71 45.85
N TYR A 104 -8.22 -45.34 46.00
CA TYR A 104 -7.44 -45.60 47.21
C TYR A 104 -8.00 -44.82 48.41
N GLN A 105 -8.28 -43.52 48.26
CA GLN A 105 -8.93 -42.72 49.31
C GLN A 105 -10.27 -43.33 49.72
N GLN A 106 -11.05 -43.80 48.74
CA GLN A 106 -12.30 -44.51 49.01
C GLN A 106 -12.06 -45.82 49.79
N ALA A 107 -11.00 -46.55 49.49
CA ALA A 107 -10.63 -47.77 50.20
C ALA A 107 -10.19 -47.49 51.64
N VAL A 108 -9.44 -46.40 51.88
CA VAL A 108 -9.11 -45.91 53.21
C VAL A 108 -10.39 -45.59 53.98
N LEU A 109 -11.32 -44.84 53.39
CA LEU A 109 -12.60 -44.52 54.00
C LEU A 109 -13.41 -45.77 54.35
N HIS A 110 -13.42 -46.79 53.47
CA HIS A 110 -14.07 -48.07 53.77
C HIS A 110 -13.43 -48.77 54.96
N ALA A 111 -12.10 -48.79 55.05
CA ALA A 111 -11.38 -49.38 56.17
C ALA A 111 -11.68 -48.64 57.49
N GLU A 112 -11.69 -47.30 57.49
CA GLU A 112 -12.01 -46.48 58.67
C GLU A 112 -13.45 -46.67 59.14
N LEU A 113 -14.39 -46.84 58.20
CA LEU A 113 -15.79 -47.11 58.51
C LEU A 113 -16.06 -48.58 58.89
N GLY A 114 -15.03 -49.43 58.95
CA GLY A 114 -15.15 -50.86 59.24
C GLY A 114 -15.97 -51.62 58.20
N ARG A 115 -16.04 -51.12 56.97
CA ARG A 115 -16.81 -51.74 55.88
C ARG A 115 -15.93 -52.80 55.21
N GLU A 116 -16.47 -54.00 55.04
CA GLU A 116 -15.84 -54.95 54.14
C GLU A 116 -15.98 -54.45 52.70
N PRO A 117 -14.91 -54.51 51.89
CA PRO A 117 -15.01 -54.17 50.48
C PRO A 117 -16.04 -55.12 49.86
N ALA A 118 -17.07 -54.54 49.22
CA ALA A 118 -17.92 -55.34 48.34
C ALA A 118 -17.00 -56.01 47.32
N ALA A 119 -17.28 -57.25 46.94
CA ALA A 119 -16.55 -57.95 45.89
C ALA A 119 -16.83 -57.32 44.51
N SER A 120 -16.47 -56.04 44.34
CA SER A 120 -16.51 -55.29 43.09
C SER A 120 -15.15 -55.40 42.39
N ASP A 121 -15.20 -55.35 41.06
CA ASP A 121 -14.12 -55.72 40.14
C ASP A 121 -12.70 -55.29 40.53
N GLY A 122 -11.79 -56.26 40.45
CA GLY A 122 -10.34 -56.16 40.25
C GLY A 122 -9.59 -55.08 41.03
N ARG A 123 -9.64 -53.82 40.57
CA ARG A 123 -8.77 -52.74 41.04
C ARG A 123 -9.12 -52.24 42.42
N MET A 124 -10.41 -52.09 42.74
CA MET A 124 -10.84 -51.64 44.07
C MET A 124 -10.47 -52.66 45.15
N ALA A 125 -10.57 -53.96 44.83
CA ALA A 125 -10.13 -55.04 45.71
C ALA A 125 -8.61 -54.99 45.97
N GLN A 126 -7.81 -54.76 44.92
CA GLN A 126 -6.34 -54.59 45.05
C GLN A 126 -5.98 -53.42 45.96
N LEU A 127 -6.62 -52.26 45.77
CA LEU A 127 -6.36 -51.07 46.58
C LEU A 127 -6.83 -51.25 48.02
N SER A 128 -7.97 -51.92 48.24
CA SER A 128 -8.44 -52.29 49.58
C SER A 128 -7.49 -53.26 50.30
N GLU A 129 -6.88 -54.19 49.57
CA GLU A 129 -5.85 -55.06 50.13
C GLU A 129 -4.57 -54.30 50.46
N LEU A 130 -4.17 -53.34 49.62
CA LEU A 130 -3.04 -52.45 49.88
C LEU A 130 -3.25 -51.64 51.17
N VAL A 131 -4.42 -50.99 51.32
CA VAL A 131 -4.81 -50.24 52.54
C VAL A 131 -4.79 -51.17 53.75
N ARG A 132 -5.31 -52.39 53.64
CA ARG A 132 -5.30 -53.38 54.72
C ARG A 132 -3.87 -53.80 55.10
N ALA A 133 -3.00 -53.99 54.11
CA ALA A 133 -1.60 -54.33 54.35
C ALA A 133 -0.84 -53.19 55.02
N GLN A 134 -1.12 -51.94 54.66
CA GLN A 134 -0.55 -50.75 55.30
C GLN A 134 -1.08 -50.54 56.73
N SER A 135 -2.38 -50.74 56.95
CA SER A 135 -3.01 -50.66 58.27
C SER A 135 -2.50 -51.72 59.26
N ARG A 136 -1.86 -52.80 58.77
CA ARG A 136 -1.17 -53.78 59.63
C ARG A 136 0.22 -53.30 60.08
N LYS A 137 0.82 -52.38 59.34
CA LYS A 137 2.17 -51.83 59.60
C LYS A 137 2.12 -50.50 60.35
N MET A 138 1.02 -49.76 60.23
CA MET A 138 0.82 -48.42 60.81
C MET A 138 -0.54 -48.35 61.50
N ASP A 139 -0.65 -47.61 62.60
CA ASP A 139 -1.91 -47.43 63.35
C ASP A 139 -3.03 -46.84 62.50
N LYS A 140 -2.68 -46.04 61.48
CA LYS A 140 -3.58 -45.56 60.44
C LYS A 140 -2.91 -45.65 59.08
N PRO A 141 -3.59 -46.14 58.03
CA PRO A 141 -3.06 -46.08 56.68
C PRO A 141 -2.92 -44.62 56.24
N PRO A 142 -1.98 -44.30 55.33
CA PRO A 142 -1.88 -42.98 54.73
C PRO A 142 -3.19 -42.59 54.05
N GLU A 143 -3.63 -41.35 54.26
CA GLU A 143 -4.86 -40.82 53.64
C GLU A 143 -4.71 -40.70 52.12
N LEU A 144 -3.50 -40.43 51.64
CA LEU A 144 -3.19 -40.23 50.22
C LEU A 144 -2.43 -41.42 49.63
N TYR A 145 -2.69 -41.68 48.35
CA TYR A 145 -1.99 -42.74 47.62
C TYR A 145 -0.54 -42.32 47.38
N THR A 146 0.42 -43.21 47.66
CA THR A 146 1.84 -42.92 47.44
C THR A 146 2.25 -43.33 46.04
N LEU A 147 2.63 -42.35 45.22
CA LEU A 147 3.17 -42.59 43.89
C LEU A 147 4.65 -42.97 43.97
N ALA A 148 5.02 -44.05 43.28
CA ALA A 148 6.41 -44.47 43.16
C ALA A 148 7.18 -43.58 42.17
N ARG A 149 6.55 -43.21 41.06
CA ARG A 149 7.10 -42.34 40.02
C ARG A 149 5.98 -41.74 39.18
N LEU A 150 6.24 -40.58 38.57
CA LEU A 150 5.30 -39.98 37.61
C LEU A 150 5.46 -40.62 36.22
N PRO A 151 4.34 -40.84 35.50
CA PRO A 151 4.39 -41.25 34.10
C PRO A 151 5.09 -40.21 33.22
N ALA A 152 5.98 -40.66 32.34
CA ALA A 152 6.70 -39.79 31.42
C ALA A 152 6.19 -39.93 29.97
N ALA A 153 6.35 -38.88 29.16
CA ALA A 153 5.91 -38.83 27.76
C ALA A 153 6.64 -39.83 26.84
N GLU A 154 7.80 -40.32 27.26
CA GLU A 154 8.61 -41.28 26.50
C GLU A 154 8.30 -42.75 26.88
N GLU A 155 7.36 -42.99 27.79
CA GLU A 155 7.00 -44.36 28.19
C GLU A 155 6.13 -45.07 27.16
N ASP A 156 6.43 -46.35 26.94
CA ASP A 156 5.60 -47.24 26.13
C ASP A 156 4.22 -47.44 26.78
N GLY A 157 3.18 -47.39 25.96
CA GLY A 157 1.80 -47.52 26.41
C GLY A 157 0.88 -48.11 25.35
N PRO A 158 -0.44 -48.09 25.56
CA PRO A 158 -1.41 -48.77 24.69
C PRO A 158 -1.42 -48.25 23.24
N TYR A 159 -0.95 -47.02 23.04
CA TYR A 159 -0.81 -46.41 21.71
C TYR A 159 0.56 -46.65 21.06
N ALA A 160 1.53 -47.25 21.79
CA ALA A 160 2.87 -47.52 21.27
C ALA A 160 2.88 -48.62 20.21
N TYR A 161 3.67 -48.44 19.16
CA TYR A 161 3.78 -49.40 18.06
C TYR A 161 4.86 -50.45 18.36
N VAL A 162 4.48 -51.55 19.01
CA VAL A 162 5.40 -52.66 19.25
C VAL A 162 5.35 -53.62 18.06
N LYS A 163 6.39 -53.65 17.23
CA LYS A 163 6.59 -54.74 16.27
C LYS A 163 6.94 -56.00 17.04
N SER A 164 5.94 -56.86 17.26
CA SER A 164 6.17 -58.20 17.82
C SER A 164 7.13 -58.98 16.91
N ALA A 165 8.26 -59.43 17.48
CA ALA A 165 9.24 -60.26 16.78
C ALA A 165 8.69 -61.64 16.35
N HIS A 166 7.43 -61.99 16.68
CA HIS A 166 6.83 -63.30 16.44
C HIS A 166 5.52 -63.24 15.63
N ALA A 167 5.12 -62.08 15.10
CA ALA A 167 3.97 -61.98 14.22
C ALA A 167 4.37 -62.34 12.78
N MET A 168 4.13 -63.59 12.36
CA MET A 168 4.09 -63.93 10.93
C MET A 168 2.81 -63.34 10.32
N GLY A 169 2.87 -62.06 9.97
CA GLY A 169 1.75 -61.31 9.40
C GLY A 169 1.79 -59.86 9.84
N ASN A 170 1.17 -58.98 9.04
CA ASN A 170 1.08 -57.54 9.27
C ASN A 170 0.09 -57.20 10.42
N ASP A 171 -0.08 -58.10 11.39
CA ASP A 171 -1.03 -57.94 12.50
C ASP A 171 -0.41 -57.06 13.58
N VAL A 172 -0.87 -55.81 13.59
CA VAL A 172 -0.58 -54.82 14.62
C VAL A 172 -1.38 -55.16 15.86
N ILE A 173 -0.71 -55.65 16.92
CA ILE A 173 -1.34 -55.92 18.20
C ILE A 173 -1.26 -54.64 19.04
N SER A 174 -2.31 -53.82 19.03
CA SER A 174 -2.47 -52.71 19.99
C SER A 174 -2.85 -53.28 21.35
N GLN A 175 -2.11 -52.90 22.40
CA GLN A 175 -2.48 -53.26 23.76
C GLN A 175 -3.74 -52.48 24.17
N PRO A 176 -4.77 -53.14 24.74
CA PRO A 176 -5.96 -52.44 25.18
C PRO A 176 -5.62 -51.47 26.32
N SER A 177 -6.07 -50.22 26.22
CA SER A 177 -5.94 -49.25 27.31
C SER A 177 -6.66 -49.78 28.57
N TYR A 178 -6.01 -49.67 29.72
CA TYR A 178 -6.60 -50.03 31.02
C TYR A 178 -7.58 -48.97 31.53
N LEU A 179 -7.59 -47.78 30.91
CA LEU A 179 -8.35 -46.63 31.35
C LEU A 179 -9.87 -46.86 31.39
N PRO A 180 -10.51 -47.48 30.37
CA PRO A 180 -11.95 -47.79 30.43
C PRO A 180 -12.32 -48.70 31.61
N THR A 181 -11.46 -49.65 31.97
CA THR A 181 -11.67 -50.54 33.12
C THR A 181 -11.55 -49.78 34.44
N ARG A 182 -10.56 -48.88 34.56
CA ARG A 182 -10.40 -48.01 35.74
C ARG A 182 -11.60 -47.07 35.92
N PHE A 183 -12.08 -46.44 34.85
CA PHE A 183 -13.29 -45.61 34.90
C PHE A 183 -14.52 -46.39 35.35
N ARG A 184 -14.72 -47.62 34.86
CA ARG A 184 -15.84 -48.47 35.31
C ARG A 184 -15.78 -48.74 36.82
N ALA A 185 -14.60 -49.05 37.35
CA ALA A 185 -14.42 -49.26 38.79
C ALA A 185 -14.76 -47.98 39.59
N MET A 186 -14.25 -46.83 39.16
CA MET A 186 -14.56 -45.53 39.78
C MET A 186 -16.06 -45.23 39.78
N PHE A 187 -16.74 -45.36 38.63
CA PHE A 187 -18.17 -45.09 38.53
C PHE A 187 -19.02 -46.08 39.36
N ALA A 188 -18.61 -47.35 39.43
CA ALA A 188 -19.28 -48.34 40.26
C ALA A 188 -19.20 -47.94 41.75
N GLU A 189 -18.03 -47.51 42.23
CA GLU A 189 -17.85 -47.06 43.62
C GLU A 189 -18.58 -45.75 43.90
N MET A 190 -18.56 -44.79 42.98
CA MET A 190 -19.35 -43.55 43.12
C MET A 190 -20.85 -43.85 43.28
N HIS A 191 -21.41 -44.75 42.45
CA HIS A 191 -22.81 -45.14 42.58
C HIS A 191 -23.10 -45.96 43.83
N ALA A 192 -22.17 -46.83 44.25
CA ALA A 192 -22.30 -47.59 45.49
C ALA A 192 -22.33 -46.64 46.69
N MET A 193 -21.43 -45.65 46.73
CA MET A 193 -21.38 -44.61 47.74
C MET A 193 -22.66 -43.77 47.75
N GLU A 194 -23.13 -43.31 46.59
CA GLU A 194 -24.39 -42.57 46.48
C GLU A 194 -25.57 -43.36 47.07
N LYS A 195 -25.68 -44.64 46.72
CA LYS A 195 -26.71 -45.54 47.25
C LYS A 195 -26.59 -45.75 48.75
N GLN A 196 -25.36 -45.79 49.28
CA GLN A 196 -25.09 -45.90 50.71
C GLN A 196 -25.42 -44.60 51.46
N LEU A 197 -25.07 -43.44 50.93
CA LEU A 197 -25.43 -42.13 51.48
C LEU A 197 -26.95 -41.98 51.57
N ARG A 198 -27.70 -42.42 50.56
CA ARG A 198 -29.17 -42.45 50.58
C ARG A 198 -29.76 -43.42 51.62
N ARG A 199 -29.01 -44.46 52.02
CA ARG A 199 -29.44 -45.50 52.99
C ARG A 199 -29.01 -45.20 54.42
N MET A 200 -28.00 -44.36 54.62
CA MET A 200 -27.63 -43.85 55.94
C MET A 200 -28.76 -42.95 56.45
N LYS A 201 -29.69 -43.55 57.21
CA LYS A 201 -30.64 -42.80 58.01
C LYS A 201 -29.85 -42.08 59.10
N PHE A 202 -29.66 -40.77 58.96
CA PHE A 202 -29.15 -39.94 60.06
C PHE A 202 -29.98 -40.19 61.34
N GLY A 203 -29.27 -40.41 62.44
CA GLY A 203 -29.70 -41.11 63.66
C GLY A 203 -31.12 -40.81 64.15
N GLN A 204 -31.85 -41.85 64.57
CA GLN A 204 -33.25 -41.79 65.02
C GLN A 204 -33.48 -40.90 66.25
N THR A 205 -32.44 -40.61 67.03
CA THR A 205 -32.48 -39.62 68.12
C THR A 205 -31.11 -38.97 68.27
N ILE A 206 -31.09 -37.64 68.32
CA ILE A 206 -29.89 -36.84 68.52
C ILE A 206 -29.98 -36.24 69.94
N GLN A 207 -28.92 -36.39 70.73
CA GLN A 207 -28.81 -35.67 72.00
C GLN A 207 -28.47 -34.21 71.70
N TRP A 208 -29.41 -33.32 71.98
CA TRP A 208 -29.19 -31.88 71.89
C TRP A 208 -28.42 -31.39 73.12
N ARG A 209 -27.70 -30.26 73.03
CA ARG A 209 -26.78 -29.68 74.05
C ARG A 209 -27.33 -29.58 75.49
N ASN A 210 -28.62 -29.83 75.70
CA ASN A 210 -29.33 -29.70 76.97
C ASN A 210 -29.67 -31.09 77.57
N GLY A 211 -29.14 -32.19 77.03
CA GLY A 211 -29.45 -33.56 77.46
C GLY A 211 -30.81 -34.09 76.99
N LYS A 212 -31.59 -33.30 76.24
CA LYS A 212 -32.85 -33.75 75.64
C LYS A 212 -32.57 -34.60 74.40
N LEU A 213 -33.12 -35.81 74.40
CA LEU A 213 -33.22 -36.67 73.21
C LEU A 213 -34.35 -36.14 72.33
N VAL A 214 -33.98 -35.55 71.20
CA VAL A 214 -34.94 -35.09 70.19
C VAL A 214 -35.04 -36.17 69.12
N LYS A 215 -36.28 -36.53 68.73
CA LYS A 215 -36.51 -37.51 67.67
C LYS A 215 -36.04 -36.91 66.34
N SER A 216 -35.40 -37.71 65.50
CA SER A 216 -34.91 -37.23 64.19
C SER A 216 -36.01 -36.76 63.25
N GLU A 217 -37.27 -37.17 63.52
CA GLU A 217 -38.43 -36.67 62.80
C GLU A 217 -38.73 -35.21 63.12
N ASP A 218 -38.60 -34.79 64.38
CA ASP A 218 -38.82 -33.40 64.79
C ASP A 218 -37.73 -32.48 64.24
N ILE A 219 -36.47 -32.94 64.27
CA ILE A 219 -35.34 -32.25 63.64
C ILE A 219 -35.52 -32.22 62.12
N ARG A 220 -36.00 -33.30 61.50
CA ARG A 220 -36.30 -33.31 60.06
C ARG A 220 -37.39 -32.33 59.70
N GLN A 221 -38.42 -32.19 60.53
CA GLN A 221 -39.49 -31.24 60.32
C GLN A 221 -38.96 -29.80 60.43
N GLU A 222 -38.16 -29.51 61.45
CA GLU A 222 -37.51 -28.20 61.63
C GLU A 222 -36.50 -27.88 60.52
N ILE A 223 -35.71 -28.88 60.08
CA ILE A 223 -34.83 -28.76 58.91
C ILE A 223 -35.64 -28.56 57.64
N THR A 224 -36.79 -29.20 57.48
CA THR A 224 -37.65 -29.02 56.30
C THR A 224 -38.26 -27.63 56.28
N GLU A 225 -38.71 -27.11 57.43
CA GLU A 225 -39.18 -25.73 57.55
C GLU A 225 -38.07 -24.71 57.30
N LEU A 226 -36.86 -24.96 57.82
CA LEU A 226 -35.68 -24.15 57.53
C LEU A 226 -35.30 -24.23 56.05
N PHE A 227 -35.34 -25.41 55.45
CA PHE A 227 -35.06 -25.64 54.05
C PHE A 227 -36.07 -24.95 53.15
N ASP A 228 -37.37 -24.98 53.49
CA ASP A 228 -38.41 -24.25 52.77
C ASP A 228 -38.22 -22.74 52.89
N LYS A 229 -37.82 -22.25 54.08
CA LYS A 229 -37.44 -20.84 54.27
C LYS A 229 -36.22 -20.47 53.44
N PHE A 230 -35.16 -21.28 53.46
CA PHE A 230 -33.95 -21.03 52.69
C PHE A 230 -34.22 -21.15 51.19
N SER A 231 -35.05 -22.08 50.75
CA SER A 231 -35.46 -22.21 49.34
C SER A 231 -36.26 -21.00 48.88
N LYS A 232 -37.17 -20.48 49.72
CA LYS A 232 -37.88 -19.22 49.43
C LYS A 232 -36.93 -18.03 49.37
N LEU A 233 -36.04 -17.90 50.34
CA LEU A 233 -35.02 -16.84 50.38
C LEU A 233 -34.05 -16.93 49.18
N ASP A 234 -33.65 -18.14 48.79
CA ASP A 234 -32.79 -18.35 47.62
C ASP A 234 -33.56 -18.06 46.33
N HIS A 235 -34.84 -18.42 46.24
CA HIS A 235 -35.68 -18.03 45.12
C HIS A 235 -35.85 -16.52 45.02
N GLU A 236 -36.11 -15.84 46.14
CA GLU A 236 -36.16 -14.36 46.23
C GLU A 236 -34.81 -13.73 45.88
N LEU A 237 -33.69 -14.34 46.30
CA LEU A 237 -32.34 -13.90 45.96
C LEU A 237 -32.06 -14.07 44.47
N GLN A 238 -32.45 -15.20 43.86
CA GLN A 238 -32.35 -15.48 42.44
C GLN A 238 -33.20 -14.50 41.63
N GLN A 239 -34.44 -14.26 42.06
CA GLN A 239 -35.34 -13.28 41.43
C GLN A 239 -34.79 -11.86 41.57
N SER A 240 -34.25 -11.50 42.75
CA SER A 240 -33.59 -10.22 43.00
C SER A 240 -32.32 -10.07 42.14
N LYS A 241 -31.51 -11.13 42.02
CA LYS A 241 -30.34 -11.16 41.15
C LYS A 241 -30.73 -11.02 39.69
N ALA A 242 -31.71 -11.76 39.19
CA ALA A 242 -32.21 -11.60 37.83
C ALA A 242 -32.77 -10.19 37.59
N SER A 243 -33.63 -9.70 38.50
CA SER A 243 -34.24 -8.37 38.37
C SER A 243 -33.21 -7.22 38.39
N ARG A 244 -32.10 -7.38 39.13
CA ARG A 244 -31.02 -6.39 39.20
C ARG A 244 -29.98 -6.59 38.10
N HIS A 245 -29.39 -7.78 37.99
CA HIS A 245 -28.26 -8.02 37.10
C HIS A 245 -28.65 -8.05 35.62
N THR A 246 -29.80 -8.62 35.24
CA THR A 246 -30.17 -8.68 33.82
C THR A 246 -30.25 -7.29 33.15
N PRO A 247 -30.82 -6.23 33.75
CA PRO A 247 -30.74 -4.89 33.17
C PRO A 247 -29.32 -4.30 33.19
N TRP A 248 -28.49 -4.60 34.17
CA TRP A 248 -27.09 -4.16 34.19
C TRP A 248 -26.25 -4.86 33.12
N ASP A 249 -26.43 -6.15 32.93
CA ASP A 249 -25.75 -6.96 31.91
C ASP A 249 -26.17 -6.49 30.52
N GLN A 250 -27.46 -6.29 30.27
CA GLN A 250 -27.96 -5.68 29.02
C GLN A 250 -27.36 -4.29 28.79
N ARG A 251 -27.24 -3.47 29.84
CA ARG A 251 -26.65 -2.12 29.75
C ARG A 251 -25.14 -2.18 29.51
N LEU A 252 -24.45 -3.16 30.10
CA LEU A 252 -23.04 -3.42 29.90
C LEU A 252 -22.79 -3.88 28.47
N GLU A 253 -23.60 -4.81 27.96
CA GLU A 253 -23.54 -5.30 26.58
C GLU A 253 -23.80 -4.18 25.56
N GLN A 254 -24.80 -3.33 25.82
CA GLN A 254 -25.05 -2.12 25.02
C GLN A 254 -23.89 -1.12 25.07
N LEU A 255 -23.26 -0.93 26.23
CA LEU A 255 -22.10 -0.05 26.36
C LEU A 255 -20.87 -0.62 25.64
N THR A 256 -20.63 -1.92 25.76
CA THR A 256 -19.55 -2.64 25.05
C THR A 256 -19.74 -2.56 23.54
N ALA A 257 -20.96 -2.78 23.04
CA ALA A 257 -21.28 -2.61 21.63
C ALA A 257 -21.04 -1.16 21.15
N LYS A 258 -21.45 -0.15 21.94
CA LYS A 258 -21.17 1.27 21.64
C LYS A 258 -19.69 1.61 21.65
N ILE A 259 -18.89 0.97 22.51
CA ILE A 259 -17.43 1.15 22.53
C ILE A 259 -16.84 0.55 21.26
N ALA A 260 -17.21 -0.68 20.90
CA ALA A 260 -16.74 -1.33 19.68
C ALA A 260 -17.08 -0.52 18.41
N ASP A 261 -18.30 0.01 18.30
CA ASP A 261 -18.70 0.89 17.20
C ASP A 261 -17.85 2.17 17.16
N LYS A 262 -17.58 2.78 18.31
CA LYS A 262 -16.73 3.96 18.40
C LYS A 262 -15.29 3.67 18.03
N ASP A 263 -14.75 2.51 18.39
CA ASP A 263 -13.41 2.08 18.04
C ASP A 263 -13.29 1.86 16.53
N LEU A 264 -14.31 1.25 15.90
CA LEU A 264 -14.38 1.10 14.44
C LEU A 264 -14.40 2.46 13.72
N VAL A 265 -15.20 3.40 14.21
CA VAL A 265 -15.26 4.77 13.68
C VAL A 265 -13.91 5.48 13.88
N SER A 266 -13.31 5.35 15.05
CA SER A 266 -12.01 5.92 15.38
C SER A 266 -10.91 5.39 14.46
N GLN A 267 -10.89 4.09 14.20
CA GLN A 267 -9.95 3.45 13.28
C GLN A 267 -10.16 3.91 11.84
N THR A 268 -11.41 4.08 11.41
CA THR A 268 -11.75 4.65 10.09
C THR A 268 -11.25 6.09 9.96
N LEU A 269 -11.48 6.93 10.98
CA LEU A 269 -11.01 8.32 11.01
C LEU A 269 -9.47 8.39 11.03
N LEU A 270 -8.80 7.49 11.76
CA LEU A 270 -7.34 7.40 11.77
C LEU A 270 -6.80 7.08 10.36
N ASN A 271 -7.41 6.11 9.66
CA ASN A 271 -7.04 5.76 8.29
C ASN A 271 -7.32 6.89 7.29
N GLN A 272 -8.38 7.67 7.49
CA GLN A 272 -8.64 8.86 6.68
C GLN A 272 -7.61 9.96 6.96
N LYS A 273 -7.25 10.17 8.23
CA LYS A 273 -6.22 11.12 8.64
C LYS A 273 -4.88 10.79 7.99
N THR A 274 -4.42 9.54 8.04
CA THR A 274 -3.14 9.13 7.41
C THR A 274 -3.15 9.33 5.90
N LYS A 275 -4.26 9.02 5.21
CA LYS A 275 -4.43 9.31 3.78
C LYS A 275 -4.34 10.81 3.47
N LEU A 276 -4.98 11.65 4.28
CA LEU A 276 -4.92 13.10 4.13
C LEU A 276 -3.52 13.66 4.44
N GLU A 277 -2.80 13.09 5.41
CA GLU A 277 -1.42 13.45 5.72
C GLU A 277 -0.48 13.13 4.56
N HIS A 278 -0.63 11.97 3.91
CA HIS A 278 0.12 11.62 2.70
C HIS A 278 -0.20 12.57 1.54
N ALA A 279 -1.48 12.81 1.24
CA ALA A 279 -1.87 13.74 0.18
C ALA A 279 -1.34 15.17 0.44
N LEU A 280 -1.33 15.61 1.69
CA LEU A 280 -0.78 16.91 2.07
C LEU A 280 0.75 16.95 1.91
N GLN A 281 1.45 15.84 2.15
CA GLN A 281 2.88 15.72 1.88
C GLN A 281 3.18 15.76 0.37
N ASP A 282 2.37 15.07 -0.45
CA ASP A 282 2.50 15.09 -1.91
C ASP A 282 2.31 16.50 -2.48
N VAL A 283 1.24 17.19 -2.08
CA VAL A 283 0.97 18.58 -2.49
C VAL A 283 2.08 19.54 -2.04
N ARG A 284 2.67 19.33 -0.86
CA ARG A 284 3.84 20.10 -0.41
C ARG A 284 5.05 19.86 -1.32
N GLY A 285 5.27 18.61 -1.73
CA GLY A 285 6.31 18.23 -2.68
C GLY A 285 6.10 18.91 -4.04
N GLU A 286 4.89 18.85 -4.59
CA GLU A 286 4.52 19.53 -5.83
C GLU A 286 4.71 21.04 -5.73
N THR A 287 4.26 21.66 -4.63
CA THR A 287 4.42 23.11 -4.41
C THR A 287 5.90 23.50 -4.39
N HIS A 288 6.75 22.70 -3.75
CA HIS A 288 8.19 22.94 -3.72
C HIS A 288 8.81 22.83 -5.12
N ASN A 289 8.42 21.81 -5.90
CA ASN A 289 8.88 21.63 -7.27
C ASN A 289 8.46 22.81 -8.17
N VAL A 290 7.20 23.24 -8.10
CA VAL A 290 6.69 24.39 -8.85
C VAL A 290 7.41 25.69 -8.45
N GLN A 291 7.71 25.89 -7.16
CA GLN A 291 8.49 27.05 -6.71
C GLN A 291 9.90 27.05 -7.28
N LYS A 292 10.53 25.87 -7.37
CA LYS A 292 11.85 25.71 -7.99
C LYS A 292 11.81 26.01 -9.48
N GLU A 293 10.85 25.44 -10.21
CA GLU A 293 10.65 25.72 -11.64
C GLU A 293 10.37 27.21 -11.90
N LEU A 294 9.56 27.86 -11.06
CA LEU A 294 9.30 29.29 -11.14
C LEU A 294 10.60 30.11 -10.94
N SER A 295 11.46 29.71 -10.01
CA SER A 295 12.75 30.35 -9.79
C SER A 295 13.67 30.19 -11.00
N ASP A 296 13.79 28.98 -11.54
CA ASP A 296 14.60 28.67 -12.72
C ASP A 296 14.11 29.44 -13.95
N LEU A 297 12.79 29.55 -14.13
CA LEU A 297 12.17 30.33 -15.21
C LEU A 297 12.41 31.83 -15.03
N LYS A 298 12.34 32.36 -13.80
CA LYS A 298 12.67 33.76 -13.51
C LYS A 298 14.13 34.05 -13.84
N GLU A 299 15.05 33.17 -13.45
CA GLU A 299 16.48 33.33 -13.77
C GLU A 299 16.73 33.29 -15.29
N ARG A 300 16.12 32.34 -16.01
CA ARG A 300 16.18 32.27 -17.47
C ARG A 300 15.61 33.52 -18.12
N ASN A 301 14.45 34.00 -17.68
CA ASN A 301 13.82 35.20 -18.23
C ASN A 301 14.69 36.44 -17.96
N GLN A 302 15.26 36.56 -16.77
CA GLN A 302 16.19 37.63 -16.43
C GLN A 302 17.44 37.59 -17.30
N LYS A 303 18.01 36.40 -17.54
CA LYS A 303 19.14 36.21 -18.46
C LYS A 303 18.81 36.62 -19.88
N VAL A 304 17.67 36.16 -20.42
CA VAL A 304 17.18 36.54 -21.76
C VAL A 304 16.97 38.04 -21.86
N THR A 305 16.37 38.66 -20.84
CA THR A 305 16.17 40.11 -20.78
C THR A 305 17.50 40.86 -20.78
N ASN A 306 18.45 40.45 -19.94
CA ASN A 306 19.77 41.06 -19.84
C ASN A 306 20.59 40.91 -21.13
N GLU A 307 20.47 39.80 -21.85
CA GLU A 307 21.19 39.55 -23.10
C GLU A 307 20.54 40.25 -24.31
N ASN A 308 19.20 40.26 -24.39
CA ASN A 308 18.50 40.74 -25.57
C ASN A 308 18.16 42.23 -25.52
N LEU A 309 17.88 42.80 -24.35
CA LEU A 309 17.53 44.22 -24.24
C LEU A 309 18.64 45.14 -24.78
N PRO A 310 19.94 44.93 -24.47
CA PRO A 310 21.02 45.74 -25.05
C PRO A 310 21.15 45.55 -26.56
N ARG A 311 20.89 44.34 -27.08
CA ARG A 311 20.91 44.06 -28.52
C ARG A 311 19.79 44.79 -29.25
N LEU A 312 18.58 44.78 -28.67
CA LEU A 312 17.43 45.51 -29.21
C LEU A 312 17.68 47.02 -29.21
N GLU A 313 18.27 47.57 -28.14
CA GLU A 313 18.61 49.00 -28.10
C GLU A 313 19.68 49.33 -29.14
N LYS A 314 20.68 48.46 -29.36
CA LYS A 314 21.68 48.64 -30.43
C LYS A 314 21.05 48.60 -31.82
N ILE A 315 20.11 47.68 -32.07
CA ILE A 315 19.38 47.60 -33.35
C ILE A 315 18.55 48.87 -33.56
N LYS A 316 17.88 49.37 -32.52
CA LYS A 316 17.11 50.62 -32.58
C LYS A 316 17.98 51.82 -32.94
N VAL A 317 19.16 51.94 -32.35
CA VAL A 317 20.13 53.00 -32.71
C VAL A 317 20.57 52.87 -34.17
N LEU A 318 20.97 51.68 -34.60
CA LEU A 318 21.37 51.43 -36.00
C LEU A 318 20.23 51.73 -36.99
N LEU A 319 18.98 51.38 -36.64
CA LEU A 319 17.81 51.72 -37.44
C LEU A 319 17.62 53.23 -37.54
N GLN A 320 17.75 53.97 -36.43
CA GLN A 320 17.65 55.43 -36.44
C GLN A 320 18.74 56.07 -37.30
N GLU A 321 19.98 55.60 -37.23
CA GLU A 321 21.09 56.06 -38.09
C GLU A 321 20.83 55.74 -39.58
N THR A 322 20.29 54.55 -39.86
CA THR A 322 19.94 54.13 -41.22
C THR A 322 18.82 55.01 -41.79
N TRP A 323 17.78 55.29 -41.00
CA TRP A 323 16.69 56.20 -41.40
C TRP A 323 17.21 57.61 -41.68
N ALA A 324 18.07 58.16 -40.81
CA ALA A 324 18.67 59.47 -41.05
C ALA A 324 19.52 59.50 -42.34
N SER A 325 20.22 58.42 -42.64
CA SER A 325 20.99 58.27 -43.89
C SER A 325 20.07 58.19 -45.12
N VAL A 326 18.96 57.46 -45.01
CA VAL A 326 17.93 57.40 -46.07
C VAL A 326 17.31 58.77 -46.31
N ASP A 327 16.95 59.51 -45.25
CA ASP A 327 16.41 60.87 -45.37
C ASP A 327 17.41 61.81 -46.07
N SER A 328 18.71 61.71 -45.74
CA SER A 328 19.78 62.46 -46.43
C SER A 328 19.86 62.09 -47.91
N LEU A 329 19.85 60.80 -48.25
CA LEU A 329 19.90 60.34 -49.64
C LEU A 329 18.65 60.76 -50.43
N CYS A 330 17.48 60.77 -49.79
CA CYS A 330 16.26 61.28 -50.38
C CYS A 330 16.36 62.79 -50.67
N ALA A 331 16.95 63.56 -49.75
CA ALA A 331 17.22 64.99 -49.96
C ALA A 331 18.21 65.21 -51.12
N ASP A 332 19.29 64.44 -51.18
CA ASP A 332 20.27 64.50 -52.26
C ASP A 332 19.64 64.14 -53.62
N ALA A 333 18.82 63.08 -53.67
CA ALA A 333 18.11 62.68 -54.88
C ALA A 333 17.12 63.77 -55.34
N ALA A 334 16.42 64.42 -54.41
CA ALA A 334 15.53 65.54 -54.72
C ALA A 334 16.30 66.74 -55.28
N MET A 335 17.44 67.08 -54.68
CA MET A 335 18.34 68.13 -55.17
C MET A 335 18.85 67.81 -56.58
N LEU A 336 19.39 66.60 -56.80
CA LEU A 336 19.88 66.17 -58.11
C LEU A 336 18.76 66.15 -59.17
N SER A 337 17.54 65.72 -58.80
CA SER A 337 16.37 65.79 -59.68
C SER A 337 16.04 67.24 -60.08
N SER A 338 16.13 68.18 -59.13
CA SER A 338 15.93 69.61 -59.39
C SER A 338 17.01 70.18 -60.29
N MET A 339 18.29 69.89 -60.02
CA MET A 339 19.42 70.31 -60.85
C MET A 339 19.31 69.78 -62.28
N PHE A 340 18.92 68.51 -62.43
CA PHE A 340 18.73 67.90 -63.75
C PHE A 340 17.60 68.56 -64.53
N ARG A 341 16.46 68.88 -63.87
CA ARG A 341 15.37 69.64 -64.51
C ARG A 341 15.86 71.01 -64.99
N GLN A 342 16.59 71.74 -64.16
CA GLN A 342 17.16 73.02 -64.54
C GLN A 342 18.11 72.91 -65.74
N GLN A 343 19.01 71.93 -65.75
CA GLN A 343 19.90 71.69 -66.90
C GLN A 343 19.12 71.36 -68.19
N VAL A 344 18.04 70.59 -68.09
CA VAL A 344 17.17 70.29 -69.24
C VAL A 344 16.48 71.56 -69.75
N GLU A 345 16.01 72.44 -68.86
CA GLU A 345 15.42 73.73 -69.23
C GLU A 345 16.44 74.67 -69.89
N GLU A 346 17.63 74.80 -69.31
CA GLU A 346 18.74 75.58 -69.87
C GLU A 346 19.15 75.06 -71.25
N HIS A 347 19.26 73.74 -71.42
CA HIS A 347 19.57 73.13 -72.71
C HIS A 347 18.45 73.39 -73.74
N ARG A 348 17.18 73.28 -73.35
CA ARG A 348 16.04 73.63 -74.23
C ARG A 348 16.09 75.10 -74.65
N ALA A 349 16.38 76.01 -73.73
CA ALA A 349 16.53 77.43 -74.03
C ALA A 349 17.70 77.68 -75.00
N ALA A 350 18.84 77.01 -74.78
CA ALA A 350 20.00 77.10 -75.67
C ALA A 350 19.71 76.56 -77.09
N VAL A 351 18.98 75.44 -77.21
CA VAL A 351 18.52 74.91 -78.51
C VAL A 351 17.59 75.90 -79.20
N SER A 352 16.60 76.45 -78.48
CA SER A 352 15.69 77.46 -79.04
C SER A 352 16.43 78.72 -79.52
N ALA A 353 17.44 79.17 -78.77
CA ALA A 353 18.29 80.30 -79.18
C ALA A 353 19.09 79.95 -80.45
N LYS A 354 19.67 78.76 -80.53
CA LYS A 354 20.37 78.26 -81.72
C LYS A 354 19.45 78.21 -82.95
N ASP A 355 18.22 77.72 -82.80
CA ASP A 355 17.25 77.65 -83.90
C ASP A 355 16.84 79.05 -84.37
N THR A 356 16.70 80.00 -83.45
CA THR A 356 16.42 81.41 -83.77
C THR A 356 17.55 82.02 -84.59
N VAL A 357 18.80 81.84 -84.14
CA VAL A 357 20.01 82.30 -84.85
C VAL A 357 20.11 81.62 -86.22
N SER A 358 19.81 80.31 -86.32
CA SER A 358 19.80 79.60 -87.60
C SER A 358 18.75 80.14 -88.57
N ALA A 359 17.56 80.47 -88.07
CA ALA A 359 16.50 81.10 -88.86
C ALA A 359 16.90 82.51 -89.35
N GLU A 360 17.54 83.31 -88.50
CA GLU A 360 18.09 84.62 -88.87
C GLU A 360 19.19 84.50 -89.93
N LEU A 361 20.13 83.57 -89.75
CA LEU A 361 21.18 83.29 -90.72
C LEU A 361 20.59 82.92 -92.09
N ASN A 362 19.55 82.07 -92.11
CA ASN A 362 18.84 81.70 -93.34
C ASN A 362 18.16 82.92 -93.99
N LYS A 363 17.58 83.85 -93.22
CA LYS A 363 17.02 85.10 -93.76
C LYS A 363 18.11 85.97 -94.39
N VAL A 364 19.24 86.14 -93.69
CA VAL A 364 20.38 86.91 -94.19
C VAL A 364 20.95 86.28 -95.46
N GLN A 365 21.12 84.96 -95.51
CA GLN A 365 21.56 84.25 -96.72
C GLN A 365 20.60 84.45 -97.90
N LYS A 366 19.28 84.38 -97.67
CA LYS A 366 18.28 84.68 -98.71
C LYS A 366 18.37 86.14 -99.20
N SER A 367 18.56 87.09 -98.29
CA SER A 367 18.74 88.51 -98.64
C SER A 367 20.03 88.74 -99.43
N LEU A 368 21.14 88.11 -99.01
CA LEU A 368 22.42 88.15 -99.71
C LEU A 368 22.29 87.57 -101.13
N LYS A 369 21.59 86.44 -101.30
CA LYS A 369 21.32 85.85 -102.61
C LYS A 369 20.52 86.81 -103.50
N ARG A 370 19.43 87.41 -102.99
CA ARG A 370 18.65 88.41 -103.73
C ARG A 370 19.50 89.61 -104.16
N HIS A 371 20.36 90.13 -103.28
CA HIS A 371 21.25 91.24 -103.64
C HIS A 371 22.30 90.83 -104.68
N ARG A 372 22.83 89.60 -104.62
CA ARG A 372 23.71 89.08 -105.68
C ARG A 372 22.99 89.00 -107.02
N ASP A 373 21.77 88.46 -107.04
CA ASP A 373 20.95 88.37 -108.24
C ASP A 373 20.61 89.77 -108.79
N GLU A 374 20.35 90.75 -107.91
CA GLU A 374 20.10 92.15 -108.27
C GLU A 374 21.34 92.86 -108.83
N ILE A 375 22.52 92.62 -108.23
CA ILE A 375 23.81 93.14 -108.74
C ILE A 375 24.07 92.55 -110.13
N MET A 376 23.93 91.23 -110.29
CA MET A 376 24.07 90.59 -111.60
C MET A 376 23.12 91.16 -112.64
N PHE A 377 21.84 91.39 -112.27
CA PHE A 377 20.88 92.02 -113.17
C PHE A 377 21.29 93.45 -113.56
N LYS A 378 21.80 94.25 -112.60
CA LYS A 378 22.29 95.60 -112.86
C LYS A 378 23.55 95.60 -113.73
N ASP A 379 24.46 94.66 -113.53
CA ASP A 379 25.65 94.48 -114.37
C ASP A 379 25.26 94.11 -115.81
N ASP A 380 24.30 93.18 -115.99
CA ASP A 380 23.74 92.84 -117.30
C ASP A 380 23.07 94.06 -117.97
N GLU A 381 22.35 94.88 -117.20
CA GLU A 381 21.73 96.12 -117.70
C GLU A 381 22.78 97.17 -118.11
N LEU A 382 23.84 97.32 -117.31
CA LEU A 382 24.96 98.21 -117.61
C LEU A 382 25.68 97.75 -118.88
N GLN A 383 25.95 96.45 -119.02
CA GLN A 383 26.58 95.88 -120.21
C GLN A 383 25.72 96.11 -121.46
N LYS A 384 24.39 95.97 -121.36
CA LYS A 384 23.46 96.32 -122.45
C LYS A 384 23.54 97.80 -122.81
N LYS A 385 23.53 98.70 -121.82
CA LYS A 385 23.65 100.15 -122.04
C LYS A 385 24.99 100.50 -122.66
N GLU A 386 26.07 99.90 -122.20
CA GLU A 386 27.42 100.09 -122.75
C GLU A 386 27.51 99.61 -124.20
N THR A 387 26.92 98.46 -124.52
CA THR A 387 26.79 97.98 -125.91
C THR A 387 25.99 98.95 -126.79
N LEU A 388 24.93 99.56 -126.22
CA LEU A 388 24.07 100.52 -126.91
C LEU A 388 24.81 101.86 -127.13
N TYR A 389 25.57 102.32 -126.14
CA TYR A 389 26.49 103.45 -126.26
C TYR A 389 27.54 103.18 -127.34
N GLN A 390 28.17 102.00 -127.34
CA GLN A 390 29.16 101.63 -128.34
C GLN A 390 28.57 101.63 -129.76
N ARG A 391 27.39 101.02 -129.96
CA ARG A 391 26.65 101.09 -131.24
C ARG A 391 26.33 102.52 -131.66
N THR A 392 26.02 103.39 -130.71
CA THR A 392 25.72 104.80 -131.00
C THR A 392 26.99 105.57 -131.37
N VAL A 393 28.11 105.27 -130.73
CA VAL A 393 29.44 105.80 -131.07
C VAL A 393 29.87 105.31 -132.44
N ASP A 394 29.72 104.02 -132.74
CA ASP A 394 30.01 103.43 -134.04
C ASP A 394 29.12 104.05 -135.13
N ALA A 395 27.81 104.15 -134.90
CA ALA A 395 26.90 104.81 -135.84
C ALA A 395 27.24 106.30 -136.05
N ARG A 396 27.66 107.03 -135.00
CA ARG A 396 28.16 108.41 -135.14
C ARG A 396 29.44 108.46 -135.97
N ARG A 397 30.37 107.53 -135.76
CA ARG A 397 31.59 107.42 -136.55
C ARG A 397 31.23 107.13 -138.01
N ASP A 398 30.36 106.18 -138.29
CA ASP A 398 29.92 105.81 -139.64
C ASP A 398 29.21 106.99 -140.33
N ILE A 399 28.34 107.72 -139.62
CA ILE A 399 27.70 108.94 -140.15
C ILE A 399 28.76 110.02 -140.45
N HIS A 400 29.75 110.19 -139.56
CA HIS A 400 30.81 111.18 -139.75
C HIS A 400 31.72 110.82 -140.93
N GLU A 401 32.09 109.54 -141.07
CA GLU A 401 32.84 109.01 -142.20
C GLU A 401 32.04 109.12 -143.50
N SER A 402 30.74 108.81 -143.49
CA SER A 402 29.84 109.02 -144.63
C SER A 402 29.71 110.50 -145.01
N TYR A 403 29.69 111.41 -144.03
CA TYR A 403 29.68 112.86 -144.27
C TYR A 403 31.00 113.34 -144.88
N LEU A 404 32.14 112.87 -144.38
CA LEU A 404 33.45 113.15 -144.97
C LEU A 404 33.54 112.61 -146.40
N ALA A 405 33.08 111.39 -146.66
CA ALA A 405 33.03 110.81 -148.00
C ALA A 405 32.10 111.58 -148.96
N GLN A 406 30.94 112.08 -148.48
CA GLN A 406 30.08 112.97 -149.27
C GLN A 406 30.71 114.34 -149.51
N LYS A 407 31.42 114.90 -148.51
CA LYS A 407 32.15 116.15 -148.64
C LYS A 407 33.26 116.02 -149.69
N ASP A 408 34.00 114.91 -149.70
CA ASP A 408 35.06 114.64 -150.67
C ASP A 408 34.49 114.31 -152.08
N ALA A 409 33.23 113.87 -152.18
CA ALA A 409 32.53 113.66 -153.45
C ALA A 409 31.93 114.95 -154.07
N ILE A 410 31.93 116.06 -153.32
CA ILE A 410 31.46 117.38 -153.77
C ILE A 410 32.67 118.32 -153.90
N LYS A 411 33.47 118.06 -154.93
CA LYS A 411 34.38 118.99 -155.64
C LYS A 411 35.61 119.57 -154.92
#